data_AF-A0A0F7X3I0-F1
#
_entry.id   AF-A0A0F7X3I0-F1
#
_cell.length_a   1.000
_cell.length_b   1.000
_cell.length_c   1.000
_cell.angle_alpha   90.00
_cell.angle_beta   90.00
_cell.angle_gamma   90.00
#
_symmetry.space_group_name_H-M   'P 1'
#
loop_
_entity.id
_entity.type
_entity.pdbx_description
1 polymer ?
#
loop_
_entity_poly.entity_id
_entity_poly.type
_entity_poly.pdbx_seq_one_letter_code
_entity_poly.pdbx_strand_id
1 'polypeptide(L)'
;MLPISILLFYVILGCLSAYIADKKKRNVIGWFFAGAFFGFIGLVVLLLLPSRRNALEKPQNDPFDNSDLFDDLKKSLAGNDEIPSSGDLQEIVIDTEKWFYLNKDRENVGAISFEELVVLLKGKTYPEEIWVWKKGMKDWQRVKDVPSLQQALKEASK
;
A
#
# COMPACT_ATOMS: atom_id res chain seq x y z
N MET A 1 -41.43 16.09 -23.13
CA MET A 1 -41.11 14.67 -23.34
C MET A 1 -39.68 14.58 -23.83
N LEU A 2 -38.73 14.18 -22.97
CA LEU A 2 -37.38 13.87 -23.44
C LEU A 2 -37.50 12.70 -24.43
N PRO A 3 -37.05 12.82 -25.69
CA PRO A 3 -37.20 11.74 -26.64
C PRO A 3 -36.36 10.55 -26.19
N ILE A 4 -36.95 9.36 -26.30
CA ILE A 4 -36.33 8.09 -25.89
C ILE A 4 -34.99 7.87 -26.61
N SER A 5 -34.83 8.40 -27.82
CA SER A 5 -33.58 8.38 -28.58
C SER A 5 -32.41 9.05 -27.85
N ILE A 6 -32.65 10.14 -27.12
CA ILE A 6 -31.61 10.83 -26.35
C ILE A 6 -31.19 9.97 -25.15
N LEU A 7 -32.14 9.34 -24.46
CA LEU A 7 -31.83 8.43 -23.34
C LEU A 7 -31.00 7.23 -23.80
N LEU A 8 -31.37 6.61 -24.93
CA LEU A 8 -30.62 5.49 -25.50
C LEU A 8 -29.18 5.89 -25.89
N PHE A 9 -29.01 7.08 -26.44
CA PHE A 9 -27.68 7.59 -26.80
C PHE A 9 -26.76 7.75 -25.57
N TYR A 10 -27.27 8.30 -24.46
CA TYR A 10 -26.49 8.43 -23.21
C TYR A 10 -26.17 7.09 -22.56
N VAL A 11 -27.08 6.10 -22.64
CA VAL A 11 -26.82 4.73 -22.16
C VAL A 11 -25.69 4.09 -22.97
N ILE A 12 -25.68 4.25 -24.30
CA ILE A 12 -24.62 3.73 -25.16
C ILE A 12 -23.28 4.38 -24.83
N LEU A 13 -23.23 5.71 -24.68
CA LEU A 13 -22.04 6.45 -24.24
C LEU A 13 -21.52 5.99 -22.88
N GLY A 14 -22.41 5.78 -21.91
CA GLY A 14 -22.09 5.19 -20.62
C GLY A 14 -21.43 3.82 -20.77
N CYS A 15 -22.01 2.92 -21.58
CA CYS A 15 -21.45 1.60 -21.84
C CYS A 15 -20.06 1.65 -22.50
N LEU A 16 -19.85 2.54 -23.48
CA LEU A 16 -18.52 2.72 -24.10
C LEU A 16 -17.49 3.18 -23.06
N SER A 17 -17.83 4.17 -22.23
CA SER A 17 -16.91 4.66 -21.20
C SER A 17 -16.57 3.59 -20.15
N ALA A 18 -17.55 2.78 -19.76
CA ALA A 18 -17.37 1.65 -18.85
C ALA A 18 -16.46 0.57 -19.45
N TYR A 19 -16.65 0.24 -20.73
CA TYR A 19 -15.82 -0.71 -21.45
C TYR A 19 -14.35 -0.25 -21.53
N ILE A 20 -14.10 1.02 -21.83
CA ILE A 20 -12.73 1.54 -21.89
C ILE A 20 -12.11 1.62 -20.48
N ALA A 21 -12.91 1.90 -19.45
CA ALA A 21 -12.46 1.88 -18.05
C ALA A 21 -12.06 0.47 -17.58
N ASP A 22 -12.79 -0.57 -17.99
CA ASP A 22 -12.46 -1.97 -17.71
C ASP A 22 -11.11 -2.36 -18.31
N LYS A 23 -10.86 -1.98 -19.58
CA LYS A 23 -9.55 -2.16 -20.23
C LYS A 23 -8.42 -1.42 -19.50
N LYS A 24 -8.73 -0.32 -18.81
CA LYS A 24 -7.79 0.44 -17.98
C LYS A 24 -7.73 -0.03 -16.52
N LYS A 25 -8.36 -1.16 -16.15
CA LYS A 25 -8.40 -1.72 -14.78
C LYS A 25 -8.93 -0.70 -13.75
N ARG A 26 -9.99 0.04 -14.09
CA ARG A 26 -10.63 1.06 -13.23
C ARG A 26 -12.06 0.67 -12.89
N ASN A 27 -12.68 1.44 -12.00
CA ASN A 27 -14.07 1.24 -11.56
C ASN A 27 -15.05 1.39 -12.73
N VAL A 28 -15.46 0.25 -13.30
CA VAL A 28 -16.38 0.15 -14.45
C VAL A 28 -17.67 0.92 -14.20
N ILE A 29 -18.25 0.79 -13.00
CA ILE A 29 -19.53 1.41 -12.64
C ILE A 29 -19.44 2.95 -12.54
N GLY A 30 -18.34 3.47 -11.98
CA GLY A 30 -18.15 4.91 -11.82
C GLY A 30 -17.96 5.61 -13.16
N TRP A 31 -17.24 4.96 -14.07
CA TRP A 31 -17.03 5.47 -15.42
C TRP A 31 -18.27 5.38 -16.29
N PHE A 32 -19.13 4.36 -16.11
CA PHE A 32 -20.44 4.30 -16.76
C PHE A 32 -21.28 5.56 -16.48
N PHE A 33 -21.45 5.92 -15.20
CA PHE A 33 -22.23 7.11 -14.84
C PHE A 33 -21.55 8.40 -15.27
N ALA A 34 -20.21 8.46 -15.20
CA ALA A 34 -19.48 9.60 -15.74
C ALA A 34 -19.76 9.80 -17.24
N GLY A 35 -19.82 8.74 -18.04
CA GLY A 35 -20.21 8.81 -19.46
C GLY A 35 -21.69 9.11 -19.67
N ALA A 36 -22.59 8.54 -18.87
CA ALA A 36 -24.03 8.72 -19.02
C ALA A 36 -24.50 10.15 -18.68
N PHE A 37 -23.88 10.82 -17.70
CA PHE A 37 -24.25 12.18 -17.29
C PHE A 37 -23.40 13.28 -17.94
N PHE A 38 -22.10 13.04 -18.11
CA PHE A 38 -21.16 14.04 -18.66
C PHE A 38 -20.79 13.79 -20.12
N GLY A 39 -21.31 12.71 -20.73
CA GLY A 39 -21.17 12.42 -22.16
C GLY A 39 -19.71 12.35 -22.61
N PHE A 40 -19.38 13.16 -23.61
CA PHE A 40 -18.03 13.22 -24.19
C PHE A 40 -16.97 13.70 -23.18
N ILE A 41 -17.35 14.48 -22.16
CA ILE A 41 -16.42 14.99 -21.15
C ILE A 41 -15.86 13.82 -20.33
N GLY A 42 -16.72 12.85 -19.98
CA GLY A 42 -16.29 11.61 -19.32
C GLY A 42 -15.27 10.83 -20.15
N LEU A 43 -15.46 10.79 -21.49
CA LEU A 43 -14.55 10.15 -22.43
C LEU A 43 -13.20 10.89 -22.53
N VAL A 44 -13.23 12.22 -22.66
CA VAL A 44 -12.04 13.08 -22.74
C VAL A 44 -11.21 12.97 -21.47
N VAL A 45 -11.85 12.99 -20.29
CA VAL A 45 -11.19 12.81 -18.99
C VAL A 45 -10.55 11.41 -18.92
N LEU A 46 -11.25 10.35 -19.34
CA LEU A 46 -10.69 8.99 -19.39
C LEU A 46 -9.45 8.90 -20.31
N LEU A 47 -9.42 9.71 -21.37
CA LEU A 47 -8.31 9.78 -22.33
C LEU A 47 -7.12 10.58 -21.80
N LEU A 48 -7.37 11.70 -21.09
CA LEU A 48 -6.35 12.50 -20.40
C LEU A 48 -5.72 11.77 -19.22
N LEU A 49 -6.46 10.87 -18.57
CA LEU A 49 -5.94 10.14 -17.44
C LEU A 49 -5.01 8.98 -17.89
N PRO A 50 -3.74 8.97 -17.43
CA PRO A 50 -2.80 7.89 -17.70
C PRO A 50 -3.30 6.58 -17.06
N SER A 51 -3.05 5.45 -17.72
CA SER A 51 -3.48 4.13 -17.23
C SER A 51 -2.95 3.91 -15.82
N ARG A 52 -3.84 3.66 -14.83
CA ARG A 52 -3.42 3.33 -13.47
C ARG A 52 -2.88 1.91 -13.52
N ARG A 53 -1.57 1.74 -13.60
CA ARG A 53 -0.91 0.46 -13.37
C ARG A 53 -0.55 0.37 -11.89
N ASN A 54 -1.20 -0.58 -11.20
CA ASN A 54 -0.57 -1.46 -10.22
C ASN A 54 -0.28 -0.95 -8.79
N ALA A 55 -1.23 -0.30 -8.12
CA ALA A 55 -1.17 -0.13 -6.66
C ALA A 55 -2.09 -1.09 -5.87
N LEU A 56 -2.85 -1.98 -6.54
CA LEU A 56 -3.93 -2.77 -5.92
C LEU A 56 -3.86 -4.30 -6.16
N GLU A 57 -2.77 -4.83 -6.72
CA GLU A 57 -2.53 -6.28 -6.74
C GLU A 57 -1.17 -6.56 -6.10
N LYS A 58 -1.10 -6.51 -4.77
CA LYS A 58 -0.12 -7.32 -4.03
C LYS A 58 -0.82 -8.67 -3.82
N PRO A 59 -0.35 -9.78 -4.41
CA PRO A 59 -0.82 -11.10 -4.03
C PRO A 59 -0.50 -11.27 -2.55
N GLN A 60 -1.55 -11.26 -1.73
CA GLN A 60 -1.48 -11.64 -0.32
C GLN A 60 -1.29 -13.15 -0.25
N ASN A 61 -0.08 -13.60 -0.56
CA ASN A 61 0.53 -14.75 0.09
C ASN A 61 1.69 -14.16 0.85
N ASP A 62 1.34 -13.60 2.00
CA ASP A 62 2.28 -13.21 3.03
C ASP A 62 3.06 -14.47 3.47
N PRO A 63 4.37 -14.59 3.19
CA PRO A 63 5.18 -15.72 3.68
C PRO A 63 5.33 -15.75 5.21
N PHE A 64 4.81 -14.75 5.90
CA PHE A 64 4.79 -14.52 7.35
C PHE A 64 3.35 -14.41 7.90
N ASP A 65 2.35 -14.97 7.20
CA ASP A 65 1.01 -15.15 7.78
C ASP A 65 1.10 -16.16 8.93
N ASN A 66 1.39 -15.65 10.12
CA ASN A 66 1.59 -16.41 11.34
C ASN A 66 0.26 -16.63 12.08
N SER A 67 -0.88 -16.60 11.38
CA SER A 67 -2.20 -16.92 11.95
C SER A 67 -2.16 -18.25 12.70
N ASP A 68 -1.49 -19.24 12.10
CA ASP A 68 -1.38 -20.60 12.63
C ASP A 68 -0.51 -20.65 13.89
N LEU A 69 0.52 -19.80 13.97
CA LEU A 69 1.40 -19.69 15.13
C LEU A 69 0.68 -19.06 16.33
N PHE A 70 -0.19 -18.08 16.07
CA PHE A 70 -0.97 -17.40 17.12
C PHE A 70 -2.03 -18.34 17.70
N ASP A 71 -2.66 -19.17 16.87
CA ASP A 71 -3.61 -20.19 17.31
C ASP A 71 -2.94 -21.27 18.17
N ASP A 72 -1.73 -21.71 17.81
CA ASP A 72 -0.95 -22.65 18.62
C ASP A 72 -0.52 -22.05 19.96
N LEU A 73 -0.08 -20.78 19.99
CA LEU A 73 0.24 -20.06 21.23
C LEU A 73 -0.97 -19.95 22.14
N LYS A 74 -2.14 -19.60 21.59
CA LYS A 74 -3.38 -19.50 22.35
C LYS A 74 -3.78 -20.85 22.94
N LYS A 75 -3.59 -21.93 22.19
CA LYS A 75 -3.84 -23.31 22.65
C LYS A 75 -2.87 -23.73 23.76
N SER A 76 -1.60 -23.31 23.69
CA SER A 76 -0.63 -23.52 24.77
C SER A 76 -0.91 -22.67 26.01
N LEU A 77 -1.39 -21.45 25.85
CA LEU A 77 -1.74 -20.53 26.94
C LEU A 77 -3.06 -20.89 27.63
N ALA A 78 -4.01 -21.49 26.90
CA ALA A 78 -5.27 -22.00 27.44
C ALA A 78 -5.08 -23.27 28.31
N GLY A 79 -3.85 -23.79 28.42
CA GLY A 79 -3.56 -25.06 29.06
C GLY A 79 -3.02 -25.02 30.49
N ASN A 80 -2.68 -23.87 31.08
CA ASN A 80 -2.13 -23.81 32.45
C ASN A 80 -2.58 -22.55 33.20
N ASP A 81 -3.39 -22.74 34.24
CA ASP A 81 -3.90 -21.74 35.19
C ASP A 81 -2.85 -21.25 36.20
N GLU A 82 -1.63 -20.92 35.76
CA GLU A 82 -0.65 -20.28 36.63
C GLU A 82 0.05 -19.13 35.88
N ILE A 83 -0.49 -17.92 36.07
CA ILE A 83 0.15 -16.66 35.66
C ILE A 83 1.40 -16.49 36.52
N PRO A 84 2.63 -16.56 35.97
CA PRO A 84 3.82 -16.19 36.72
C PRO A 84 3.80 -14.68 36.92
N SER A 85 3.86 -14.28 38.19
CA SER A 85 3.93 -12.91 38.68
C SER A 85 4.80 -12.02 37.79
N SER A 86 4.17 -11.00 37.22
CA SER A 86 4.74 -9.97 36.34
C SER A 86 5.76 -9.12 37.09
N GLY A 87 6.99 -9.62 37.23
CA GLY A 87 8.09 -8.91 37.91
C GLY A 87 9.29 -8.58 37.04
N ASP A 88 9.48 -9.25 35.89
CA ASP A 88 10.73 -9.16 35.11
C ASP A 88 10.51 -9.32 33.60
N LEU A 89 9.36 -8.87 33.10
CA LEU A 89 9.19 -8.71 31.66
C LEU A 89 9.72 -7.32 31.30
N GLN A 90 10.96 -7.27 30.83
CA GLN A 90 11.39 -6.15 29.99
C GLN A 90 10.34 -6.03 28.88
N GLU A 91 9.61 -4.93 28.89
CA GLU A 91 8.59 -4.58 27.92
C GLU A 91 9.19 -4.80 26.54
N ILE A 92 8.79 -5.90 25.87
CA ILE A 92 9.08 -6.05 24.45
C ILE A 92 8.21 -5.00 23.80
N VAL A 93 8.74 -3.78 23.68
CA VAL A 93 8.15 -2.71 22.89
C VAL A 93 8.18 -3.23 21.47
N ILE A 94 7.13 -3.95 21.07
CA ILE A 94 6.93 -4.36 19.69
C ILE A 94 6.66 -3.07 18.95
N ASP A 95 7.74 -2.50 18.43
CA ASP A 95 7.71 -1.30 17.63
C ASP A 95 6.92 -1.62 16.36
N THR A 96 5.62 -1.38 16.42
CA THR A 96 4.70 -1.54 15.30
C THR A 96 4.83 -0.33 14.34
N GLU A 97 5.88 0.47 14.47
CA GLU A 97 6.14 1.61 13.60
C GLU A 97 6.35 1.14 12.17
N LYS A 98 5.35 1.48 11.36
CA LYS A 98 5.31 1.23 9.92
C LYS A 98 6.17 2.25 9.20
N TRP A 99 7.14 1.77 8.46
CA TRP A 99 8.01 2.57 7.61
C TRP A 99 7.56 2.53 6.15
N PHE A 100 7.86 3.63 5.46
CA PHE A 100 7.57 3.85 4.05
C PHE A 100 8.82 4.38 3.35
N TYR A 101 8.98 4.07 2.08
CA TYR A 101 10.07 4.57 1.24
C TYR A 101 9.58 4.94 -0.17
N LEU A 102 10.31 5.80 -0.89
CA LEU A 102 10.03 6.11 -2.28
C LEU A 102 10.81 5.17 -3.22
N ASN A 103 10.10 4.56 -4.18
CA ASN A 103 10.73 3.76 -5.23
C ASN A 103 11.34 4.65 -6.34
N LYS A 104 11.92 4.03 -7.37
CA LYS A 104 12.53 4.73 -8.52
C LYS A 104 11.53 5.61 -9.28
N ASP A 105 10.26 5.25 -9.24
CA ASP A 105 9.14 5.94 -9.88
C ASP A 105 8.54 7.04 -8.98
N ARG A 106 9.16 7.33 -7.82
CA ARG A 106 8.70 8.29 -6.78
C ARG A 106 7.33 7.93 -6.18
N GLU A 107 6.96 6.67 -6.21
CA GLU A 107 5.76 6.16 -5.58
C GLU A 107 6.06 5.79 -4.12
N ASN A 108 5.10 6.06 -3.24
CA ASN A 108 5.17 5.63 -1.85
C ASN A 108 4.97 4.11 -1.77
N VAL A 109 5.98 3.42 -1.22
CA VAL A 109 5.97 1.98 -0.97
C VAL A 109 6.15 1.70 0.52
N GLY A 110 5.27 0.89 1.09
CA GLY A 110 5.20 0.49 2.51
C GLY A 110 3.89 -0.26 2.76
N ALA A 111 3.43 -0.54 3.98
CA ALA A 111 4.01 -0.37 5.31
C ALA A 111 4.90 -1.56 5.66
N ILE A 112 6.20 -1.33 5.80
CA ILE A 112 7.19 -2.36 6.13
C ILE A 112 7.78 -2.12 7.52
N SER A 113 8.32 -3.17 8.14
CA SER A 113 9.02 -3.03 9.42
C SER A 113 10.36 -2.31 9.24
N PHE A 114 10.94 -1.83 10.34
CA PHE A 114 12.28 -1.22 10.32
C PHE A 114 13.34 -2.20 9.77
N GLU A 115 13.27 -3.47 10.19
CA GLU A 115 14.19 -4.52 9.77
C GLU A 115 14.09 -4.80 8.26
N GLU A 116 12.85 -4.93 7.75
CA GLU A 116 12.59 -5.11 6.33
C GLU A 116 13.13 -3.95 5.50
N LEU A 117 12.95 -2.71 5.98
CA LEU A 117 13.48 -1.53 5.32
C LEU A 117 15.02 -1.59 5.24
N VAL A 118 15.70 -1.98 6.31
CA VAL A 118 17.17 -2.10 6.33
C VAL A 118 17.66 -3.16 5.34
N VAL A 119 17.01 -4.33 5.31
CA VAL A 119 17.33 -5.41 4.34
C VAL A 119 17.12 -4.92 2.91
N LEU A 120 16.02 -4.21 2.65
CA LEU A 120 15.72 -3.64 1.34
C LEU A 120 16.78 -2.65 0.90
N LEU A 121 17.19 -1.74 1.79
CA LEU A 121 18.19 -0.70 1.51
C LEU A 121 19.55 -1.33 1.19
N LYS A 122 19.96 -2.39 1.88
CA LYS A 122 21.21 -3.12 1.61
C LYS A 122 21.28 -3.65 0.17
N GLY A 123 20.14 -4.01 -0.43
CA GLY A 123 20.06 -4.48 -1.81
C GLY A 123 20.04 -3.39 -2.88
N LYS A 124 20.10 -2.10 -2.51
CA LYS A 124 20.06 -0.97 -3.45
C LYS A 124 21.45 -0.43 -3.74
N THR A 125 21.65 0.08 -4.95
CA THR A 125 22.91 0.68 -5.39
C THR A 125 23.21 2.01 -4.68
N TYR A 126 22.18 2.78 -4.32
CA TYR A 126 22.29 4.09 -3.65
C TYR A 126 21.26 4.21 -2.53
N PRO A 127 21.42 3.47 -1.41
CA PRO A 127 20.46 3.51 -0.31
C PRO A 127 20.34 4.90 0.32
N GLU A 128 21.43 5.67 0.38
CA GLU A 128 21.50 7.01 0.94
C GLU A 128 20.61 8.06 0.25
N GLU A 129 20.26 7.84 -1.02
CA GLU A 129 19.40 8.76 -1.79
C GLU A 129 17.92 8.45 -1.67
N ILE A 130 17.58 7.30 -1.10
CA ILE A 130 16.19 6.85 -0.94
C ILE A 130 15.52 7.71 0.11
N TRP A 131 14.31 8.16 -0.22
CA TRP A 131 13.46 8.89 0.72
C TRP A 131 12.68 7.88 1.55
N VAL A 132 12.64 8.12 2.85
CA VAL A 132 11.97 7.31 3.86
C VAL A 132 11.11 8.19 4.74
N TRP A 133 10.07 7.60 5.30
CA TRP A 133 9.19 8.27 6.24
C TRP A 133 8.58 7.25 7.20
N LYS A 134 8.38 7.68 8.45
CA LYS A 134 7.58 6.98 9.45
C LYS A 134 6.63 7.93 10.15
N LYS A 135 5.58 7.37 10.74
CA LYS A 135 4.63 8.12 11.57
C LYS A 135 5.37 8.86 12.69
N GLY A 136 5.19 10.17 12.78
CA GLY A 136 5.90 11.04 13.72
C GLY A 136 7.05 11.86 13.11
N MET A 137 7.47 11.56 11.87
CA MET A 137 8.37 12.44 11.12
C MET A 137 7.61 13.62 10.52
N LYS A 138 8.22 14.82 10.59
CA LYS A 138 7.64 16.07 10.07
C LYS A 138 7.40 15.99 8.55
N ASP A 139 8.39 15.48 7.82
CA ASP A 139 8.38 15.35 6.36
C ASP A 139 9.22 14.13 5.94
N TRP A 140 9.14 13.73 4.67
CA TRP A 140 10.02 12.70 4.09
C TRP A 140 11.48 13.11 4.22
N GLN A 141 12.32 12.19 4.65
CA GLN A 141 13.76 12.43 4.83
C GLN A 141 14.55 11.40 4.03
N ARG A 142 15.77 11.73 3.61
CA ARG A 142 16.62 10.74 2.94
C ARG A 142 17.25 9.83 3.98
N VAL A 143 17.59 8.61 3.58
CA VAL A 143 18.28 7.64 4.45
C VAL A 143 19.58 8.21 5.04
N LYS A 144 20.30 9.07 4.32
CA LYS A 144 21.49 9.77 4.84
C LYS A 144 21.21 10.75 5.97
N ASP A 145 20.01 11.31 6.02
CA ASP A 145 19.59 12.32 6.98
C ASP A 145 18.92 11.68 8.22
N VAL A 146 18.71 10.36 8.21
CA VAL A 146 18.12 9.59 9.31
C VAL A 146 19.20 8.76 10.03
N PRO A 147 19.70 9.20 11.21
CA PRO A 147 20.80 8.54 11.91
C PRO A 147 20.51 7.08 12.27
N SER A 148 19.28 6.77 12.67
CA SER A 148 18.86 5.41 13.04
C SER A 148 19.05 4.40 11.90
N LEU A 149 18.72 4.81 10.66
CA LEU A 149 18.91 3.97 9.48
C LEU A 149 20.38 3.87 9.08
N GLN A 150 21.14 4.97 9.19
CA GLN A 150 22.58 4.95 8.94
C GLN A 150 23.31 3.98 9.87
N GLN A 151 22.93 3.95 11.14
CA GLN A 151 23.50 3.02 12.10
C GLN A 151 23.14 1.58 11.75
N ALA A 152 21.86 1.29 11.49
CA ALA A 152 21.42 -0.06 11.14
C ALA A 152 22.06 -0.57 9.84
N LEU A 153 22.27 0.29 8.84
CA LEU A 153 22.98 -0.04 7.60
C LEU A 153 24.45 -0.40 7.86
N LYS A 154 25.12 0.32 8.77
CA LYS A 154 26.51 0.01 9.16
C LYS A 154 26.59 -1.32 9.92
N GLU A 155 25.71 -1.53 10.88
CA GLU A 155 25.63 -2.78 11.65
C GLU A 155 25.31 -3.98 10.75
N ALA A 156 24.37 -3.83 9.81
CA ALA A 156 24.04 -4.87 8.84
C ALA A 156 25.12 -5.12 7.77
N SER A 157 26.12 -4.24 7.65
CA SER A 157 27.27 -4.39 6.75
C SER A 157 28.50 -5.04 7.40
N LYS A 158 28.49 -5.18 8.73
CA LYS A 158 29.54 -5.80 9.52
C LYS A 158 29.37 -7.32 9.56
#